data_AF-A0A2S0VMF8-F1
#
_entry.id   AF-A0A2S0VMF8-F1
#
_cell.length_a   1.000
_cell.length_b   1.000
_cell.length_c   1.000
_cell.angle_alpha   90.00
_cell.angle_beta   90.00
_cell.angle_gamma   90.00
#
_symmetry.space_group_name_H-M   'P 1'
#
loop_
_entity.id
_entity.type
_entity.pdbx_description
1 polymer ?
#
loop_
_entity_poly.entity_id
_entity_poly.type
_entity_poly.pdbx_seq_one_letter_code
_entity_poly.pdbx_strand_id
1 'polypeptide(L)'
;MNSLHTPHQDNTDSITPITTMRDFNANRLTPISEFDAQQVRTLREGLGLSQAVFAEYLNVSTKLIQKWEQGLSSPRGAAVKLLSMAKKKGLKAIK
;
A
#
# COMPACT_ATOMS: atom_id res chain seq x y z
N MET A 1 -63.18 3.56 6.06
CA MET A 1 -61.97 2.72 5.93
C MET A 1 -61.38 2.93 4.55
N ASN A 2 -60.06 3.19 4.46
CA ASN A 2 -59.10 2.57 3.54
C ASN A 2 -57.80 3.40 3.57
N SER A 3 -56.90 2.99 4.47
CA SER A 3 -55.53 3.50 4.55
C SER A 3 -54.74 3.04 3.33
N LEU A 4 -54.36 3.98 2.46
CA LEU A 4 -53.32 3.75 1.46
C LEU A 4 -51.96 3.79 2.17
N HIS A 5 -51.47 2.62 2.56
CA HIS A 5 -50.07 2.41 2.92
C HIS A 5 -49.22 2.65 1.68
N THR A 6 -48.54 3.80 1.62
CA THR A 6 -47.47 4.04 0.64
C THR A 6 -46.34 3.05 0.92
N PRO A 7 -45.87 2.26 -0.06
CA PRO A 7 -44.73 1.39 0.16
C PRO A 7 -43.52 2.27 0.51
N HIS A 8 -42.92 1.98 1.65
CA HIS A 8 -41.61 2.48 2.02
C HIS A 8 -40.66 2.07 0.89
N GLN A 9 -40.15 3.05 0.16
CA GLN A 9 -39.16 2.82 -0.88
C GLN A 9 -37.87 2.44 -0.15
N ASP A 10 -37.70 1.13 0.08
CA ASP A 10 -36.48 0.57 0.65
C ASP A 10 -35.31 1.03 -0.20
N ASN A 11 -34.54 1.94 0.37
CA ASN A 11 -33.19 2.27 -0.04
C ASN A 11 -32.37 0.97 0.04
N THR A 12 -32.34 0.19 -1.04
CA THR A 12 -31.30 -0.81 -1.24
C THR A 12 -30.08 -0.07 -1.79
N ASP A 13 -29.36 0.56 -0.87
CA ASP A 13 -28.02 1.08 -1.07
C ASP A 13 -27.24 0.05 -1.90
N SER A 14 -26.68 0.50 -3.01
CA SER A 14 -26.01 -0.32 -4.01
C SER A 14 -24.92 -1.19 -3.38
N ILE A 15 -25.25 -2.44 -3.03
CA ILE A 15 -24.25 -3.40 -2.54
C ILE A 15 -23.40 -3.79 -3.74
N THR A 16 -22.20 -3.24 -3.83
CA THR A 16 -21.22 -3.72 -4.81
C THR A 16 -20.87 -5.17 -4.48
N PRO A 17 -20.94 -6.10 -5.46
CA PRO A 17 -20.62 -7.50 -5.23
C PRO A 17 -19.15 -7.66 -4.80
N ILE A 18 -18.90 -8.62 -3.89
CA ILE A 18 -17.57 -8.92 -3.38
C ILE A 18 -16.70 -9.40 -4.54
N THR A 19 -15.57 -8.74 -4.79
CA THR A 19 -14.56 -9.22 -5.75
C THR A 19 -13.77 -10.35 -5.09
N THR A 20 -13.76 -11.52 -5.73
CA THR A 20 -13.01 -12.68 -5.22
C THR A 20 -11.67 -12.85 -5.94
N MET A 21 -10.80 -13.71 -5.41
CA MET A 21 -9.54 -14.08 -6.10
C MET A 21 -9.78 -14.73 -7.47
N ARG A 22 -10.98 -15.29 -7.71
CA ARG A 22 -11.37 -15.87 -9.01
C ARG A 22 -11.67 -14.76 -10.04
N ASP A 23 -12.15 -13.61 -9.59
CA ASP A 23 -12.42 -12.42 -10.43
C ASP A 23 -11.16 -11.55 -10.60
N PHE A 24 -10.21 -11.68 -9.67
CA PHE A 24 -8.97 -10.93 -9.66
C PHE A 24 -7.93 -11.52 -10.62
N ASN A 25 -7.62 -10.80 -11.70
CA ASN A 25 -6.58 -11.21 -12.64
C ASN A 25 -5.18 -10.77 -12.15
N ALA A 26 -4.43 -11.71 -11.59
CA ALA A 26 -3.07 -11.49 -11.10
C ALA A 26 -2.08 -11.02 -12.19
N ASN A 27 -2.31 -11.29 -13.47
CA ASN A 27 -1.45 -10.80 -14.56
C ASN A 27 -1.54 -9.28 -14.76
N ARG A 28 -2.52 -8.59 -14.15
CA ARG A 28 -2.59 -7.12 -14.10
C ARG A 28 -1.70 -6.53 -13.00
N LEU A 29 -1.15 -7.35 -12.11
CA LEU A 29 -0.22 -6.88 -11.10
C LEU A 29 1.08 -6.48 -11.80
N THR A 30 1.46 -5.22 -11.64
CA THR A 30 2.79 -4.77 -12.06
C THR A 30 3.83 -5.59 -11.30
N PRO A 31 4.81 -6.23 -11.98
CA PRO A 31 5.90 -6.90 -11.30
C PRO A 31 6.51 -5.91 -10.30
N ILE A 32 6.47 -6.27 -9.02
CA ILE A 32 7.05 -5.44 -7.99
C ILE A 32 8.55 -5.71 -8.06
N SER A 33 9.30 -4.76 -8.62
CA SER A 33 10.76 -4.84 -8.68
C SER A 33 11.28 -5.00 -7.26
N GLU A 34 12.17 -5.98 -7.06
CA GLU A 34 12.90 -6.12 -5.81
C GLU A 34 13.70 -4.84 -5.54
N PHE A 35 13.88 -4.52 -4.26
CA PHE A 35 14.70 -3.40 -3.81
C PHE A 35 15.97 -3.95 -3.19
N ASP A 36 17.12 -3.60 -3.77
CA ASP A 36 18.41 -3.83 -3.14
C ASP A 36 18.70 -2.77 -2.06
N ALA A 37 19.78 -3.00 -1.29
CA ALA A 37 20.18 -2.14 -0.19
C ALA A 37 20.43 -0.68 -0.63
N GLN A 38 21.08 -0.50 -1.78
CA GLN A 38 21.42 0.80 -2.31
C GLN A 38 20.16 1.54 -2.78
N GLN A 39 19.21 0.84 -3.40
CA GLN A 39 17.95 1.41 -3.85
C GLN A 39 17.08 1.89 -2.68
N VAL A 40 17.03 1.14 -1.57
CA VAL A 40 16.32 1.58 -0.36
C VAL A 40 16.95 2.87 0.19
N ARG A 41 18.29 2.88 0.31
CA ARG A 41 19.04 4.04 0.81
C ARG A 41 18.86 5.27 -0.07
N THR A 42 19.07 5.13 -1.38
CA THR A 42 18.94 6.21 -2.36
C THR A 42 17.51 6.74 -2.39
N LEU A 43 16.49 5.89 -2.28
CA LEU A 43 15.10 6.33 -2.19
C LEU A 43 14.87 7.19 -0.94
N ARG A 44 15.31 6.71 0.24
CA ARG A 44 15.16 7.46 1.49
C ARG A 44 15.87 8.82 1.42
N GLU A 45 17.10 8.84 0.95
CA GLU A 45 17.92 10.06 0.85
C GLU A 45 17.34 11.02 -0.18
N GLY A 46 16.84 10.52 -1.32
CA GLY A 46 16.13 11.32 -2.32
C GLY A 46 14.82 11.93 -1.82
N LEU A 47 14.22 11.35 -0.77
CA LEU A 47 13.07 11.92 -0.07
C LEU A 47 13.46 12.87 1.08
N GLY A 48 14.77 13.04 1.35
CA GLY A 48 15.27 13.91 2.41
C GLY A 48 14.97 13.41 3.82
N LEU A 49 14.79 12.09 4.00
CA LEU A 49 14.35 11.52 5.27
C LEU A 49 15.49 10.86 6.05
N SER A 50 15.44 10.98 7.37
CA SER A 50 16.23 10.13 8.27
C SER A 50 15.71 8.69 8.25
N GLN A 51 16.52 7.72 8.67
CA GLN A 51 16.09 6.32 8.77
C GLN A 51 14.88 6.15 9.69
N ALA A 52 14.83 6.89 10.80
CA ALA A 52 13.71 6.84 11.75
C ALA A 52 12.42 7.40 11.14
N VAL A 53 12.48 8.57 10.47
CA VAL A 53 11.27 9.15 9.84
C VAL A 53 10.78 8.26 8.70
N PHE A 54 11.69 7.67 7.92
CA PHE A 54 11.33 6.75 6.86
C PHE A 54 10.70 5.45 7.38
N ALA A 55 11.18 4.95 8.52
CA ALA A 55 10.59 3.83 9.23
C ALA A 55 9.14 4.10 9.65
N GLU A 56 8.84 5.29 10.19
CA GLU A 56 7.47 5.70 10.55
C GLU A 56 6.55 5.72 9.33
N TYR A 57 7.01 6.29 8.20
CA TYR A 57 6.22 6.28 6.96
C TYR A 57 5.90 4.87 6.46
N LEU A 58 6.84 3.93 6.62
CA LEU A 58 6.66 2.55 6.16
C LEU A 58 6.03 1.63 7.22
N ASN A 59 5.71 2.15 8.40
CA ASN A 59 5.20 1.41 9.56
C ASN A 59 6.08 0.19 9.91
N VAL A 60 7.40 0.40 9.98
CA VAL A 60 8.39 -0.61 10.36
C VAL A 60 9.37 -0.05 11.37
N SER A 61 10.14 -0.91 12.04
CA SER A 61 11.20 -0.43 12.93
C SER A 61 12.37 0.19 12.17
N THR A 62 13.02 1.21 12.75
CA THR A 62 14.29 1.79 12.25
C THR A 62 15.37 0.73 12.06
N LYS A 63 15.43 -0.28 12.93
CA LYS A 63 16.37 -1.41 12.82
C LYS A 63 16.14 -2.23 11.54
N LEU A 64 14.90 -2.33 11.08
CA LEU A 64 14.60 -3.03 9.83
C LEU A 64 15.07 -2.22 8.61
N ILE A 65 14.86 -0.89 8.62
CA ILE A 65 15.42 0.01 7.59
C ILE A 65 16.94 -0.11 7.54
N GLN A 66 17.60 -0.10 8.69
CA GLN A 66 19.05 -0.26 8.77
C GLN A 66 19.51 -1.60 8.17
N LYS A 67 18.84 -2.71 8.48
CA LYS A 67 19.15 -4.02 7.89
C LYS A 67 18.98 -4.03 6.37
N TRP A 68 17.93 -3.38 5.85
CA TRP A 68 17.71 -3.26 4.42
C TRP A 68 18.82 -2.45 3.75
N GLU A 69 19.16 -1.27 4.28
CA GLU A 69 20.20 -0.41 3.72
C GLU A 69 21.62 -0.99 3.84
N GLN A 70 21.83 -1.98 4.72
CA GLN A 70 23.08 -2.73 4.86
C GLN A 70 23.11 -4.02 4.03
N GLY A 71 22.00 -4.41 3.39
CA GLY A 71 21.89 -5.67 2.65
C GLY A 71 21.84 -6.92 3.53
N LEU A 72 21.60 -6.76 4.84
CA LEU A 72 21.44 -7.89 5.78
C LEU A 72 20.06 -8.57 5.63
N SER A 73 19.09 -7.85 5.08
CA SER A 73 17.80 -8.39 4.65
C SER A 73 17.24 -7.55 3.51
N SER A 74 16.16 -8.01 2.91
CA SER A 74 15.45 -7.28 1.84
C SER A 74 14.00 -7.03 2.23
N PRO A 75 13.39 -5.94 1.76
CA PRO A 75 11.96 -5.72 1.91
C PRO A 75 11.19 -6.83 1.17
N ARG A 76 10.07 -7.27 1.75
CA ARG A 76 9.21 -8.32 1.19
C ARG A 76 7.74 -7.98 1.36
N GLY A 77 6.89 -8.59 0.55
CA GLY A 77 5.43 -8.42 0.61
C GLY A 77 5.00 -6.94 0.50
N ALA A 78 4.23 -6.48 1.48
CA ALA A 78 3.69 -5.12 1.52
C ALA A 78 4.79 -4.03 1.49
N ALA A 79 5.96 -4.27 2.09
CA ALA A 79 7.05 -3.30 2.11
C ALA A 79 7.54 -2.95 0.69
N VAL A 80 7.68 -3.95 -0.19
CA VAL A 80 8.13 -3.72 -1.59
C VAL A 80 7.10 -2.90 -2.35
N LYS A 81 5.80 -3.09 -2.05
CA LYS A 81 4.73 -2.28 -2.63
C LYS A 81 4.79 -0.83 -2.14
N LEU A 82 4.97 -0.60 -0.84
CA LEU A 82 5.09 0.74 -0.26
C LEU A 82 6.30 1.49 -0.83
N LEU A 83 7.48 0.83 -0.88
CA LEU A 83 8.69 1.39 -1.48
C LEU A 83 8.48 1.73 -2.96
N SER A 84 7.80 0.86 -3.70
CA SER A 84 7.43 1.13 -5.10
C SER A 84 6.52 2.35 -5.25
N MET A 85 5.59 2.55 -4.32
CA MET A 85 4.69 3.71 -4.32
C MET A 85 5.43 4.99 -3.95
N ALA A 86 6.28 4.97 -2.92
CA ALA A 86 7.19 6.07 -2.59
C ALA A 86 8.05 6.47 -3.79
N LYS A 87 8.66 5.48 -4.48
CA LYS A 87 9.50 5.74 -5.65
C LYS A 87 8.74 6.36 -6.82
N LYS A 88 7.51 5.91 -7.10
CA LYS A 88 6.73 6.35 -8.27
C LYS A 88 5.93 7.64 -8.04
N LYS A 89 5.43 7.84 -6.82
CA LYS A 89 4.45 8.89 -6.49
C LYS A 89 4.89 9.80 -5.35
N GLY A 90 6.05 9.55 -4.75
CA GLY A 90 6.53 10.25 -3.56
C GLY A 90 5.76 9.87 -2.28
N LEU A 91 6.03 10.59 -1.20
CA LEU A 91 5.44 10.32 0.14
C LEU A 91 3.92 10.54 0.21
N LYS A 92 3.34 11.31 -0.71
CA LYS A 92 1.89 11.55 -0.79
C LYS A 92 1.08 10.29 -1.07
N ALA A 93 1.71 9.23 -1.58
CA ALA A 93 1.05 7.96 -1.85
C ALA A 93 1.08 6.99 -0.65
N ILE A 94 1.78 7.37 0.43
CA ILE A 94 1.89 6.58 1.66
C ILE A 94 1.17 7.29 2.82
N LYS A 95 1.14 8.63 2.81
CA LYS A 95 0.40 9.47 3.75
C LYS A 95 -1.12 9.42 3.50
#